data_AF-A0A5E7SH27-F1
#
_entry.id   AF-A0A5E7SH27-F1
#
_cell.length_a   1.000
_cell.length_b   1.000
_cell.length_c   1.000
_cell.angle_alpha   90.00
_cell.angle_beta   90.00
_cell.angle_gamma   90.00
#
_symmetry.space_group_name_H-M   'P 1'
#
loop_
_entity.id
_entity.type
_entity.pdbx_description
1 polymer ?
#
loop_
_entity_poly.entity_id
_entity_poly.type
_entity_poly.pdbx_seq_one_letter_code
_entity_poly.pdbx_strand_id
1 'polypeptide(L)'
;MKKRDLFAELMQGVDEMAAQREGKITLRNTVVEDIPAPEVGAQEIVALREKLHMSQAVFAKRIRTSPSTLRNWEQEKSKPNAQAALLIRLVEKFPDMVDRLAVV
;
A
#
# COMPACT_ATOMS: atom_id res chain seq x y z
N MET A 1 -36.99 17.03 19.86
CA MET A 1 -35.57 16.61 19.87
C MET A 1 -34.86 17.35 20.99
N LYS A 2 -34.21 16.65 21.94
CA LYS A 2 -33.34 17.32 22.92
C LYS A 2 -32.22 18.02 22.16
N LYS A 3 -31.94 19.28 22.51
CA LYS A 3 -30.83 20.05 21.95
C LYS A 3 -29.54 19.35 22.37
N ARG A 4 -28.71 18.98 21.40
CA ARG A 4 -27.42 18.32 21.62
C ARG A 4 -26.51 19.22 22.44
N ASP A 5 -25.90 18.69 23.48
CA ASP A 5 -24.92 19.41 24.29
C ASP A 5 -23.52 18.89 23.95
N LEU A 6 -22.85 19.63 23.05
CA LEU A 6 -21.53 19.27 22.58
C LEU A 6 -20.47 19.32 23.68
N PHE A 7 -20.62 20.22 24.66
CA PHE A 7 -19.64 20.34 25.72
C PHE A 7 -19.70 19.13 26.64
N ALA A 8 -20.91 18.73 27.05
CA ALA A 8 -21.11 17.53 27.88
C ALA A 8 -20.60 16.26 27.18
N GLU A 9 -20.86 16.09 25.89
CA GLU A 9 -20.40 14.93 25.12
C GLU A 9 -18.87 14.86 24.99
N LEU A 10 -18.22 16.01 24.77
CA LEU A 10 -16.76 16.06 24.69
C LEU A 10 -16.11 15.74 26.05
N MET A 11 -16.65 16.29 27.14
CA MET A 11 -16.15 16.01 28.49
C MET A 11 -16.33 14.55 28.86
N GLN A 12 -17.47 13.95 28.50
CA GLN A 12 -17.69 12.51 28.66
C GLN A 12 -16.62 11.69 27.92
N GLY A 13 -16.29 12.05 26.68
CA GLY A 13 -15.23 11.35 25.93
C GLY A 13 -13.85 11.46 26.58
N VAL A 14 -13.53 12.59 27.23
CA VAL A 14 -12.28 12.78 27.98
C VAL A 14 -12.23 11.87 29.22
N ASP A 15 -13.33 11.79 29.96
CA ASP A 15 -13.43 10.92 31.14
C ASP A 15 -13.32 9.43 30.75
N GLU A 16 -13.96 9.05 29.63
CA GLU A 16 -13.85 7.71 29.05
C GLU A 16 -12.40 7.38 28.63
N MET A 17 -11.68 8.34 28.02
CA MET A 17 -10.26 8.15 27.70
C MET A 17 -9.40 7.95 28.96
N ALA A 18 -9.67 8.69 30.04
CA ALA A 18 -8.96 8.53 31.31
C ALA A 18 -9.22 7.13 31.92
N ALA A 19 -10.49 6.72 31.98
CA ALA A 19 -10.87 5.41 32.47
C ALA A 19 -10.27 4.27 31.63
N GLN A 20 -10.15 4.44 30.31
CA GLN A 20 -9.52 3.47 29.43
C GLN A 20 -8.02 3.32 29.70
N ARG A 21 -7.31 4.44 29.93
CA ARG A 21 -5.87 4.42 30.27
C ARG A 21 -5.58 3.76 31.61
N GLU A 22 -6.51 3.88 32.56
CA GLU A 22 -6.46 3.18 33.84
C GLU A 22 -6.92 1.71 33.76
N GLY A 23 -7.33 1.24 32.57
CA GLY A 23 -7.81 -0.13 32.35
C GLY A 23 -9.20 -0.42 32.91
N LYS A 24 -9.97 0.61 33.31
CA LYS A 24 -11.31 0.47 33.89
C LYS A 24 -12.39 0.20 32.86
N ILE A 25 -12.21 0.68 31.63
CA ILE A 25 -13.13 0.46 30.51
C ILE A 25 -12.36 0.06 29.25
N THR A 26 -13.05 -0.56 28.29
CA THR A 26 -12.52 -0.85 26.97
C THR A 26 -13.18 0.06 25.94
N LEU A 27 -12.38 0.91 25.29
CA LEU A 27 -12.83 1.69 24.13
C LEU A 27 -12.52 0.94 22.83
N ARG A 28 -13.27 1.25 21.78
CA ARG A 28 -12.94 0.80 20.44
C ARG A 28 -11.62 1.45 20.01
N ASN A 29 -10.56 0.67 19.97
CA ASN A 29 -9.27 1.07 19.47
C ASN A 29 -8.94 0.31 18.17
N THR A 30 -8.00 0.85 17.41
CA THR A 30 -7.44 0.18 16.24
C THR A 30 -5.96 0.49 16.24
N VAL A 31 -5.15 -0.55 16.44
CA VAL A 31 -3.71 -0.43 16.29
C VAL A 31 -3.40 -0.58 14.81
N VAL A 32 -2.74 0.43 14.23
CA VAL A 32 -2.27 0.39 12.84
C VAL A 32 -0.76 0.38 12.92
N GLU A 33 -0.15 -0.68 12.40
CA GLU A 33 1.30 -0.77 12.25
C GLU A 33 1.75 0.06 11.05
N ASP A 34 2.85 0.79 11.21
CA ASP A 34 3.49 1.50 10.10
C ASP A 34 4.37 0.50 9.33
N ILE A 35 3.85 0.02 8.20
CA ILE A 35 4.54 -0.94 7.35
C ILE A 35 5.30 -0.15 6.27
N PRO A 36 6.64 -0.20 6.23
CA PRO A 36 7.42 0.56 5.27
C PRO A 36 7.11 0.10 3.84
N ALA A 37 7.28 1.01 2.89
CA ALA A 37 7.16 0.68 1.48
C ALA A 37 8.15 -0.45 1.12
N PRO A 38 7.73 -1.45 0.34
CA PRO A 38 8.62 -2.52 -0.04
C PRO A 38 9.73 -1.98 -0.95
N GLU A 39 10.91 -2.57 -0.85
CA GLU A 39 11.98 -2.35 -1.81
C GLU A 39 11.93 -3.42 -2.90
N VAL A 40 12.27 -3.03 -4.13
CA VAL A 40 12.39 -3.94 -5.27
C VAL A 40 13.64 -3.58 -6.06
N GLY A 41 14.52 -4.55 -6.25
CA GLY A 41 15.75 -4.44 -7.02
C GLY A 41 15.56 -4.71 -8.52
N ALA A 42 16.53 -4.30 -9.33
CA ALA A 42 16.49 -4.47 -10.78
C ALA A 42 16.36 -5.94 -11.21
N GLN A 43 17.13 -6.83 -10.58
CA GLN A 43 17.10 -8.27 -10.88
C GLN A 43 15.73 -8.89 -10.56
N GLU A 44 15.07 -8.47 -9.48
CA GLU A 44 13.73 -8.94 -9.12
C GLU A 44 12.70 -8.52 -10.18
N ILE A 45 12.80 -7.30 -10.71
CA ILE A 45 11.91 -6.79 -11.78
C ILE A 45 12.09 -7.61 -13.06
N VAL A 46 13.34 -7.85 -13.47
CA VAL A 46 13.66 -8.65 -14.66
C VAL A 46 13.13 -10.07 -14.50
N ALA A 47 13.41 -10.72 -13.37
CA ALA A 47 12.97 -12.07 -13.08
C ALA A 47 11.44 -12.20 -13.09
N LEU A 48 10.73 -11.25 -12.47
CA LEU A 48 9.27 -11.23 -12.48
C LEU A 48 8.71 -11.09 -13.90
N ARG A 49 9.23 -10.14 -14.68
CA ARG A 49 8.79 -9.92 -16.06
C ARG A 49 8.97 -11.18 -16.92
N GLU A 50 10.10 -11.86 -16.77
CA GLU A 50 10.41 -13.07 -17.53
C GLU A 50 9.57 -14.26 -17.09
N LYS A 51 9.33 -14.41 -15.79
CA LYS A 51 8.40 -15.39 -15.23
C LYS A 51 6.97 -15.22 -15.76
N LEU A 52 6.56 -13.99 -16.04
CA LEU A 52 5.25 -13.67 -16.64
C LEU A 52 5.26 -13.76 -18.18
N HIS A 53 6.38 -14.13 -18.80
CA HIS A 53 6.56 -14.22 -20.25
C HIS A 53 6.20 -12.92 -21.00
N MET A 54 6.51 -11.77 -20.41
CA MET A 54 6.21 -10.46 -20.99
C MET A 54 7.46 -9.77 -21.54
N SER A 55 7.30 -9.08 -22.67
CA SER A 55 8.30 -8.12 -23.14
C SER A 55 8.32 -6.89 -22.22
N GLN A 56 9.45 -6.17 -22.19
CA GLN A 56 9.60 -4.95 -21.38
C GLN A 56 8.48 -3.94 -21.65
N ALA A 57 8.13 -3.71 -22.92
CA ALA A 57 7.07 -2.77 -23.28
C ALA A 57 5.68 -3.23 -22.83
N VAL A 58 5.39 -4.53 -22.89
CA VAL A 58 4.10 -5.08 -22.43
C VAL A 58 4.00 -5.00 -20.92
N PHE A 59 5.04 -5.41 -20.19
CA PHE A 59 5.05 -5.36 -18.74
C PHE A 59 4.93 -3.92 -18.22
N ALA A 60 5.66 -2.98 -18.82
CA ALA A 60 5.55 -1.56 -18.47
C ALA A 60 4.11 -1.04 -18.60
N LYS A 61 3.45 -1.36 -19.73
CA LYS A 61 2.05 -0.97 -19.96
C LYS A 61 1.09 -1.61 -18.95
N ARG A 62 1.31 -2.87 -18.57
CA ARG A 62 0.48 -3.58 -17.58
C ARG A 62 0.56 -2.93 -16.20
N ILE A 63 1.75 -2.50 -15.76
CA ILE A 63 1.94 -1.83 -14.46
C ILE A 63 1.82 -0.30 -14.54
N ARG A 64 1.24 0.24 -15.62
CA ARG A 64 0.98 1.68 -15.84
C ARG A 64 2.22 2.57 -15.74
N THR A 65 3.38 2.08 -16.22
CA THR A 65 4.61 2.86 -16.34
C THR A 65 5.07 2.97 -17.80
N SER A 66 6.03 3.85 -18.07
CA SER A 66 6.62 3.97 -19.39
C SER A 66 7.70 2.89 -19.61
N PRO A 67 7.90 2.39 -20.85
CA PRO A 67 8.97 1.44 -21.14
C PRO A 67 10.37 1.99 -20.80
N SER A 68 10.60 3.29 -20.93
CA SER A 68 11.87 3.92 -20.54
C SER A 68 12.06 3.94 -19.03
N THR A 69 11.00 4.19 -18.25
CA THR A 69 11.03 4.12 -16.79
C THR A 69 11.31 2.69 -16.32
N LEU A 70 10.60 1.70 -16.85
CA LEU A 70 10.84 0.30 -16.51
C LEU A 70 12.28 -0.11 -16.84
N ARG A 71 12.79 0.28 -18.02
CA ARG A 71 14.19 0.03 -18.40
C ARG A 71 15.18 0.67 -17.43
N ASN A 72 14.92 1.88 -16.95
CA ASN A 72 15.79 2.53 -15.98
C ASN A 72 15.78 1.80 -14.63
N TRP A 73 14.66 1.18 -14.23
CA TRP A 73 14.59 0.33 -13.05
C TRP A 73 15.36 -0.98 -13.24
N GLU A 74 15.17 -1.67 -14.37
CA GLU A 74 15.89 -2.92 -14.71
C GLU A 74 17.41 -2.71 -14.89
N GLN A 75 17.87 -1.46 -15.09
CA GLN A 75 19.29 -1.09 -15.22
C GLN A 75 19.86 -0.39 -13.97
N GLU A 76 19.14 -0.38 -12.85
CA GLU A 76 19.53 0.29 -11.60
C GLU A 76 19.81 1.81 -11.72
N LYS A 77 19.43 2.44 -12.84
CA LYS A 77 19.57 3.90 -13.02
C LYS A 77 18.61 4.71 -12.16
N SER A 78 17.54 4.08 -11.71
CA SER A 78 16.54 4.65 -10.80
C SER A 78 15.82 3.53 -10.06
N LYS A 79 15.11 3.87 -8.98
CA LYS A 79 14.29 2.92 -8.22
C LYS A 79 12.79 3.15 -8.46
N PRO A 80 11.95 2.11 -8.40
CA PRO A 80 10.49 2.30 -8.34
C PRO A 80 10.10 3.16 -7.13
N ASN A 81 9.06 3.98 -7.28
CA ASN A 81 8.45 4.66 -6.14
C ASN A 81 7.69 3.66 -5.25
N ALA A 82 7.25 4.10 -4.07
CA ALA A 82 6.58 3.23 -3.09
C ALA A 82 5.36 2.48 -3.68
N GLN A 83 4.55 3.15 -4.49
CA GLN A 83 3.35 2.56 -5.10
C GLN A 83 3.72 1.54 -6.17
N ALA A 84 4.70 1.84 -7.01
CA ALA A 84 5.19 0.93 -8.04
C ALA A 84 5.86 -0.30 -7.42
N ALA A 85 6.67 -0.11 -6.38
CA ALA A 85 7.30 -1.20 -5.65
C ALA A 85 6.24 -2.13 -5.02
N LEU A 86 5.19 -1.54 -4.42
CA LEU A 86 4.06 -2.30 -3.89
C LEU A 86 3.32 -3.09 -4.99
N LEU A 87 3.03 -2.47 -6.13
CA LEU A 87 2.38 -3.15 -7.26
C LEU A 87 3.25 -4.29 -7.80
N ILE A 88 4.55 -4.09 -7.90
CA ILE A 88 5.48 -5.12 -8.37
C ILE A 88 5.49 -6.31 -7.38
N ARG A 89 5.58 -6.06 -6.06
CA ARG A 89 5.47 -7.12 -5.04
C ARG A 89 4.11 -7.81 -5.05
N LEU A 90 3.05 -7.08 -5.33
CA LEU A 90 1.70 -7.63 -5.41
C LEU A 90 1.54 -8.59 -6.59
N VAL A 91 2.08 -8.21 -7.76
CA VAL A 91 2.11 -9.08 -8.96
C VAL A 91 3.04 -10.27 -8.75
N GLU A 92 4.17 -10.10 -8.05
CA GLU A 92 5.06 -11.21 -7.68
C GLU A 92 4.34 -12.26 -6.82
N LYS A 93 3.60 -11.80 -5.81
CA LYS A 93 2.87 -12.67 -4.88
C LYS A 93 1.59 -13.27 -5.49
N PHE A 94 0.91 -12.51 -6.36
CA PHE A 94 -0.35 -12.88 -6.99
C PHE A 94 -0.27 -12.59 -8.51
N PRO A 95 0.24 -13.55 -9.32
CA PRO A 95 0.48 -13.34 -10.75
C PRO A 95 -0.76 -12.93 -11.55
N ASP A 96 -1.96 -13.35 -11.14
CA ASP A 96 -3.24 -12.97 -11.76
C ASP A 96 -3.54 -11.45 -11.65
N MET A 97 -2.86 -10.74 -10.75
CA MET A 97 -2.98 -9.28 -10.63
C MET A 97 -2.54 -8.56 -11.90
N VAL A 98 -1.63 -9.14 -12.70
CA VAL A 98 -1.22 -8.52 -13.97
C VAL A 98 -2.39 -8.40 -14.97
N ASP A 99 -3.36 -9.30 -14.90
CA ASP A 99 -4.57 -9.28 -15.71
C ASP A 99 -5.66 -8.41 -15.07
N ARG A 100 -5.77 -8.40 -13.74
CA ARG A 100 -6.68 -7.49 -13.03
C ARG A 100 -6.31 -6.02 -13.24
N LEU A 101 -5.02 -5.70 -13.37
CA LEU A 101 -4.57 -4.35 -13.69
C LEU A 101 -4.97 -3.90 -15.10
N ALA A 102 -5.34 -4.81 -16.00
CA ALA A 102 -5.80 -4.45 -17.34
C ALA A 102 -7.26 -3.96 -17.35
N VAL A 103 -8.07 -4.29 -16.33
CA VAL A 103 -9.50 -3.97 -16.27
C VAL A 103 -9.83 -2.77 -15.37
N VAL A 104 -8.82 -2.17 -14.75
CA VAL A 104 -8.91 -0.94 -13.94
C VAL A 104 -8.20 0.20 -14.66
#